data_AF-A0A8D8F0X3-F1
#
_entry.id   AF-A0A8D8F0X3-F1
#
_cell.length_a   1.000
_cell.length_b   1.000
_cell.length_c   1.000
_cell.angle_alpha   90.00
_cell.angle_beta   90.00
_cell.angle_gamma   90.00
#
_symmetry.space_group_name_H-M   'P 1'
#
loop_
_entity.id
_entity.type
_entity.pdbx_description
1 polymer ?
#
loop_
_entity_poly.entity_id
_entity_poly.type
_entity_poly.pdbx_seq_one_letter_code
_entity_poly.pdbx_strand_id
1 'polypeptide(L)'
;LASVKNFTNFREAIPEAYFPKMLRSSNNRSYPGRHRNIALQDVNRIDNGTIVQVNDLERWRDRILEAIDQGFVLDNSGNRIPLDEQKGIDILGDVVEASKLSPNQRLYGSLHNMGHNLFAYIHDPDYRYLEDYGVMGDVTTAMRDPIFYRWHGMIDGIFRRFKDQLTPYPADQLQFPGVTVNSVSVQLARANTPANVLLTYWQKSQVDLASGLDFGPEGNVFASFTHLQHAPFSFRVEVNNDSGAVKQGTLRIWIAPKVDERGTPLSFREQRQYFTEMDTSTVTLNPGVNTIVRRSDQSSVTIPYERTFRAVGTAATPRDENALAQFRFCGCGWPQHMLVPKGAPGPGVQFDIFAMVSDFSQDTVNQEFDPNAPCNDSHSFCGLRDKLYPDKRAMGYPFDRSTPATIATLQDFISPNSNMKSNTVQIKFSNTVIART
;
A
#
# COMPACT_ATOMS: atom_id res chain seq x y z
N LEU A 1 8.68 8.68 15.96
CA LEU A 1 9.63 9.11 14.91
C LEU A 1 8.92 10.17 14.10
N ALA A 2 9.65 11.15 13.57
CA ALA A 2 9.08 12.12 12.63
C ALA A 2 8.69 11.45 11.31
N SER A 3 7.91 12.18 10.50
CA SER A 3 7.56 11.77 9.14
C SER A 3 8.82 11.54 8.28
N VAL A 4 8.67 10.68 7.27
CA VAL A 4 9.77 10.34 6.36
C VAL A 4 10.18 11.57 5.56
N LYS A 5 11.47 11.91 5.56
CA LYS A 5 12.02 12.94 4.67
C LYS A 5 12.21 12.35 3.27
N ASN A 6 11.47 12.84 2.28
CA ASN A 6 11.63 12.40 0.89
C ASN A 6 13.06 12.63 0.36
N PHE A 7 13.55 11.74 -0.50
CA PHE A 7 14.88 11.83 -1.12
C PHE A 7 14.80 12.61 -2.44
N THR A 8 14.68 13.93 -2.37
CA THR A 8 14.48 14.80 -3.57
C THR A 8 15.77 15.36 -4.16
N ASN A 9 16.86 15.42 -3.38
CA ASN A 9 18.17 15.85 -3.83
C ASN A 9 19.09 14.64 -4.00
N PHE A 10 19.34 14.21 -5.24
CA PHE A 10 20.10 12.99 -5.52
C PHE A 10 21.60 13.12 -5.24
N ARG A 11 22.08 14.32 -4.94
CA ARG A 11 23.48 14.62 -4.60
C ARG A 11 23.70 14.78 -3.10
N GLU A 12 22.65 14.74 -2.28
CA GLU A 12 22.80 14.79 -0.83
C GLU A 12 23.36 13.47 -0.29
N ALA A 13 24.22 13.54 0.73
CA ALA A 13 24.64 12.35 1.46
C ALA A 13 23.45 11.75 2.21
N ILE A 14 23.32 10.42 2.17
CA ILE A 14 22.25 9.66 2.82
C ILE A 14 22.62 9.46 4.29
N PRO A 15 21.95 10.09 5.26
CA PRO A 15 22.33 9.97 6.67
C PRO A 15 22.09 8.56 7.23
N GLU A 16 21.05 7.88 6.72
CA GLU A 16 20.62 6.57 7.21
C GLU A 16 21.54 5.45 6.71
N ALA A 17 22.26 4.82 7.64
CA ALA A 17 22.94 3.55 7.40
C ALA A 17 21.94 2.38 7.47
N TYR A 18 22.24 1.29 6.77
CA TYR A 18 21.51 0.04 6.91
C TYR A 18 22.43 -1.16 6.72
N PHE A 19 22.36 -2.12 7.64
CA PHE A 19 23.18 -3.34 7.64
C PHE A 19 22.25 -4.57 7.61
N PRO A 20 22.01 -5.16 6.43
CA PRO A 20 20.97 -6.17 6.24
C PRO A 20 21.14 -7.45 7.05
N LYS A 21 22.39 -7.86 7.32
CA LYS A 21 22.75 -9.14 7.95
C LYS A 21 22.21 -10.38 7.22
N MET A 22 21.86 -10.23 5.94
CA MET A 22 21.38 -11.31 5.08
C MET A 22 22.50 -11.80 4.16
N LEU A 23 22.43 -13.07 3.80
CA LEU A 23 23.39 -13.78 2.97
C LEU A 23 22.64 -14.54 1.89
N ARG A 24 23.15 -14.52 0.65
CA ARG A 24 22.68 -15.41 -0.41
C ARG A 24 23.37 -16.76 -0.25
N SER A 25 22.61 -17.82 -0.03
CA SER A 25 23.15 -19.18 0.15
C SER A 25 23.84 -19.72 -1.10
N SER A 26 23.38 -19.30 -2.28
CA SER A 26 23.90 -19.80 -3.58
C SER A 26 25.37 -19.49 -3.83
N ASN A 27 25.87 -18.36 -3.32
CA ASN A 27 27.23 -17.89 -3.59
C ASN A 27 27.95 -17.32 -2.36
N ASN A 28 27.35 -17.41 -1.16
CA ASN A 28 27.85 -16.81 0.07
C ASN A 28 28.18 -15.32 -0.04
N ARG A 29 27.55 -14.59 -0.96
CA ARG A 29 27.64 -13.13 -1.03
C ARG A 29 26.58 -12.51 -0.15
N SER A 30 27.01 -11.63 0.75
CA SER A 30 26.09 -10.88 1.60
C SER A 30 25.26 -9.92 0.76
N TYR A 31 24.12 -9.47 1.29
CA TYR A 31 23.57 -8.19 0.87
C TYR A 31 24.41 -7.09 1.54
N PRO A 32 25.24 -6.34 0.79
CA PRO A 32 26.18 -5.42 1.42
C PRO A 32 25.46 -4.31 2.18
N GLY A 33 26.06 -3.88 3.29
CA GLY A 33 25.54 -2.78 4.09
C GLY A 33 25.80 -1.43 3.43
N ARG A 34 24.90 -0.47 3.64
CA ARG A 34 25.14 0.94 3.31
C ARG A 34 25.59 1.67 4.58
N HIS A 35 26.79 2.23 4.54
CA HIS A 35 27.31 3.07 5.64
C HIS A 35 26.61 4.43 5.68
N ARG A 36 26.70 5.11 6.84
CA ARG A 36 26.13 6.45 7.02
C ARG A 36 26.82 7.47 6.11
N ASN A 37 26.07 8.50 5.71
CA ASN A 37 26.55 9.67 4.99
C ASN A 37 27.24 9.35 3.65
N ILE A 38 26.80 8.30 2.96
CA ILE A 38 27.26 8.00 1.60
C ILE A 38 26.36 8.73 0.59
N ALA A 39 26.96 9.27 -0.48
CA ALA A 39 26.23 9.90 -1.58
C ALA A 39 26.06 8.91 -2.74
N LEU A 40 25.03 9.12 -3.57
CA LEU A 40 24.89 8.38 -4.82
C LEU A 40 26.09 8.65 -5.73
N GLN A 41 26.50 7.62 -6.47
CA GLN A 41 27.57 7.66 -7.45
C GLN A 41 27.05 7.10 -8.77
N ASP A 42 27.66 7.51 -9.88
CA ASP A 42 27.34 6.92 -11.19
C ASP A 42 27.70 5.43 -11.17
N VAL A 43 26.79 4.60 -11.67
CA VAL A 43 26.95 3.14 -11.75
C VAL A 43 27.35 2.77 -13.16
N ASN A 44 28.45 2.02 -13.30
CA ASN A 44 28.95 1.50 -14.57
C ASN A 44 29.49 0.08 -14.35
N ARG A 45 28.60 -0.90 -14.42
CA ARG A 45 28.86 -2.28 -14.00
C ARG A 45 28.94 -3.23 -15.18
N ILE A 46 30.10 -3.85 -15.34
CA ILE A 46 30.38 -4.78 -16.45
C ILE A 46 29.77 -6.16 -16.26
N ASP A 47 29.48 -6.58 -15.02
CA ASP A 47 28.97 -7.91 -14.70
C ASP A 47 27.54 -8.15 -15.17
N ASN A 48 26.72 -7.09 -15.15
CA ASN A 48 25.30 -7.17 -15.51
C ASN A 48 24.87 -6.09 -16.53
N GLY A 49 25.81 -5.26 -17.00
CA GLY A 49 25.55 -4.20 -17.98
C GLY A 49 24.74 -3.01 -17.43
N THR A 50 24.62 -2.87 -16.11
CA THR A 50 23.91 -1.73 -15.50
C THR A 50 24.75 -0.47 -15.64
N ILE A 51 24.27 0.48 -16.43
CA ILE A 51 24.89 1.79 -16.64
C ILE A 51 23.84 2.86 -16.38
N VAL A 52 24.06 3.68 -15.35
CA VAL A 52 23.20 4.82 -15.04
C VAL A 52 23.96 5.89 -14.27
N GLN A 53 23.79 7.14 -14.66
CA GLN A 53 24.35 8.30 -13.97
C GLN A 53 23.33 8.90 -13.01
N VAL A 54 23.80 9.54 -11.94
CA VAL A 54 22.94 10.35 -11.05
C VAL A 54 22.21 11.43 -11.86
N ASN A 55 22.89 11.98 -12.85
CA ASN A 55 22.34 12.99 -13.76
C ASN A 55 21.23 12.46 -14.68
N ASP A 56 21.18 11.14 -14.96
CA ASP A 56 20.06 10.54 -15.69
C ASP A 56 18.77 10.66 -14.87
N LEU A 57 18.84 10.35 -13.57
CA LEU A 57 17.68 10.47 -12.68
C LEU A 57 17.19 11.91 -12.59
N GLU A 58 18.12 12.89 -12.50
CA GLU A 58 17.78 14.31 -12.47
C GLU A 58 17.01 14.71 -13.75
N ARG A 59 17.54 14.35 -14.92
CA ARG A 59 16.89 14.65 -16.22
C ARG A 59 15.53 13.98 -16.37
N TRP A 60 15.41 12.70 -16.00
CA TRP A 60 14.15 11.97 -16.09
C TRP A 60 13.10 12.55 -15.16
N ARG A 61 13.45 12.82 -13.90
CA ARG A 61 12.56 13.50 -12.95
C ARG A 61 12.05 14.82 -13.53
N ASP A 62 12.94 15.67 -14.04
CA ASP A 62 12.55 16.99 -14.52
C ASP A 62 11.61 16.91 -15.74
N ARG A 63 11.88 16.00 -16.69
CA ARG A 63 11.00 15.75 -17.85
C ARG A 63 9.63 15.20 -17.45
N ILE A 64 9.58 14.30 -16.46
CA ILE A 64 8.33 13.75 -15.96
C ILE A 64 7.51 14.85 -15.27
N LEU A 65 8.15 15.67 -14.44
CA LEU A 65 7.49 16.80 -13.78
C LEU A 65 6.97 17.82 -14.79
N GLU A 66 7.74 18.11 -15.84
CA GLU A 66 7.32 18.98 -16.95
C GLU A 66 6.10 18.40 -17.70
N ALA A 67 6.09 17.10 -18.00
CA ALA A 67 4.96 16.43 -18.65
C ALA A 67 3.68 16.50 -17.79
N ILE A 68 3.82 16.31 -16.47
CA ILE A 68 2.71 16.49 -15.52
C ILE A 68 2.22 17.94 -15.56
N ASP A 69 3.11 18.92 -15.48
CA ASP A 69 2.75 20.34 -15.50
C ASP A 69 2.08 20.80 -16.81
N GLN A 70 2.42 20.16 -17.93
CA GLN A 70 1.79 20.42 -19.23
C GLN A 70 0.48 19.64 -19.44
N GLY A 71 0.20 18.63 -18.61
CA GLY A 71 -0.99 17.79 -18.69
C GLY A 71 -0.97 16.72 -19.78
N PHE A 72 0.20 16.36 -20.33
CA PHE A 72 0.35 15.29 -21.32
C PHE A 72 1.77 14.70 -21.32
N VAL A 73 1.88 13.43 -21.74
CA VAL A 73 3.17 12.80 -22.08
C VAL A 73 3.33 12.71 -23.59
N LEU A 74 4.57 12.53 -24.07
CA LEU A 74 4.87 12.30 -25.48
C LEU A 74 5.11 10.82 -25.73
N ASP A 75 4.51 10.27 -26.80
CA ASP A 75 4.87 8.94 -27.29
C ASP A 75 6.19 8.97 -28.10
N ASN A 76 6.65 7.81 -28.56
CA ASN A 76 7.86 7.69 -29.38
C ASN A 76 7.78 8.41 -30.74
N SER A 77 6.59 8.76 -31.22
CA SER A 77 6.36 9.50 -32.48
C SER A 77 6.24 11.01 -32.26
N GLY A 78 6.25 11.47 -31.00
CA GLY A 78 6.05 12.87 -30.63
C GLY A 78 4.58 13.28 -30.50
N ASN A 79 3.63 12.33 -30.54
CA ASN A 79 2.22 12.66 -30.29
C ASN A 79 2.00 12.91 -28.79
N ARG A 80 1.08 13.83 -28.47
CA ARG A 80 0.68 14.13 -27.10
C ARG A 80 -0.40 13.17 -26.65
N ILE A 81 -0.16 12.49 -25.53
CA ILE A 81 -1.13 11.65 -24.82
C ILE A 81 -1.56 12.42 -23.57
N PRO A 82 -2.81 12.90 -23.49
CA PRO A 82 -3.31 13.64 -22.34
C PRO A 82 -3.24 12.82 -21.04
N LEU A 83 -2.85 13.47 -19.96
CA LEU A 83 -2.94 12.93 -18.61
C LEU A 83 -4.31 13.28 -18.02
N ASP A 84 -5.32 12.50 -18.38
CA ASP A 84 -6.70 12.73 -17.93
C ASP A 84 -7.00 12.08 -16.56
N GLU A 85 -8.17 12.37 -16.03
CA GLU A 85 -8.66 11.89 -14.74
C GLU A 85 -8.73 10.35 -14.62
N GLN A 86 -8.96 9.64 -15.73
CA GLN A 86 -9.21 8.20 -15.74
C GLN A 86 -7.93 7.40 -15.96
N LYS A 87 -7.09 7.82 -16.92
CA LYS A 87 -5.90 7.08 -17.36
C LYS A 87 -4.60 7.76 -17.01
N GLY A 88 -4.61 9.05 -16.64
CA GLY A 88 -3.39 9.82 -16.44
C GLY A 88 -2.47 9.23 -15.37
N ILE A 89 -3.01 8.77 -14.25
CA ILE A 89 -2.18 8.14 -13.19
C ILE A 89 -1.60 6.79 -13.61
N ASP A 90 -2.35 6.01 -14.42
CA ASP A 90 -1.92 4.70 -14.94
C ASP A 90 -0.77 4.87 -15.94
N ILE A 91 -0.93 5.80 -16.89
CA ILE A 91 0.12 6.20 -17.83
C ILE A 91 1.37 6.69 -17.08
N LEU A 92 1.20 7.50 -16.02
CA LEU A 92 2.33 7.93 -15.20
C LEU A 92 2.98 6.78 -14.45
N GLY A 93 2.23 5.77 -14.01
CA GLY A 93 2.77 4.55 -13.41
C GLY A 93 3.76 3.87 -14.36
N ASP A 94 3.33 3.64 -15.60
CA ASP A 94 4.16 3.06 -16.66
C ASP A 94 5.39 3.91 -17.01
N VAL A 95 5.27 5.24 -16.93
CA VAL A 95 6.37 6.18 -17.21
C VAL A 95 7.39 6.23 -16.07
N VAL A 96 6.93 6.25 -14.82
CA VAL A 96 7.79 6.47 -13.65
C VAL A 96 8.52 5.19 -13.23
N GLU A 97 7.89 4.01 -13.34
CA GLU A 97 8.49 2.74 -12.93
C GLU A 97 9.85 2.45 -13.61
N ALA A 98 10.00 2.37 -14.94
CA ALA A 98 9.04 2.32 -16.01
C ALA A 98 8.67 0.86 -16.34
N SER A 99 7.53 0.65 -17.00
CA SER A 99 7.08 -0.65 -17.49
C SER A 99 7.28 -0.80 -19.01
N LYS A 100 7.04 -1.99 -19.58
CA LYS A 100 7.05 -2.20 -21.04
C LYS A 100 5.95 -1.41 -21.77
N LEU A 101 4.96 -0.91 -21.04
CA LEU A 101 3.84 -0.13 -21.58
C LEU A 101 4.13 1.38 -21.58
N SER A 102 5.30 1.81 -21.08
CA SER A 102 5.71 3.21 -21.11
C SER A 102 5.63 3.79 -22.54
N PRO A 103 4.89 4.90 -22.76
CA PRO A 103 4.74 5.48 -24.09
C PRO A 103 6.05 5.94 -24.74
N ASN A 104 7.04 6.32 -23.92
CA ASN A 104 8.34 6.79 -24.40
C ASN A 104 9.45 6.65 -23.34
N GLN A 105 9.94 5.43 -23.17
CA GLN A 105 11.04 5.13 -22.24
C GLN A 105 12.35 5.85 -22.61
N ARG A 106 12.56 6.23 -23.89
CA ARG A 106 13.76 6.99 -24.31
C ARG A 106 13.77 8.40 -23.74
N LEU A 107 12.61 9.04 -23.69
CA LEU A 107 12.46 10.39 -23.17
C LEU A 107 12.42 10.42 -21.64
N TYR A 108 11.59 9.56 -21.04
CA TYR A 108 11.30 9.58 -19.60
C TYR A 108 12.14 8.62 -18.77
N GLY A 109 12.85 7.69 -19.40
CA GLY A 109 13.75 6.77 -18.72
C GLY A 109 13.03 5.72 -17.90
N SER A 110 13.66 5.32 -16.79
CA SER A 110 13.13 4.36 -15.82
C SER A 110 13.48 4.83 -14.41
N LEU A 111 12.95 5.99 -14.03
CA LEU A 111 13.34 6.73 -12.83
C LEU A 111 13.34 5.85 -11.58
N HIS A 112 12.20 5.22 -11.25
CA HIS A 112 12.03 4.39 -10.05
C HIS A 112 13.03 3.23 -10.01
N ASN A 113 13.08 2.39 -11.06
CA ASN A 113 13.92 1.19 -11.10
C ASN A 113 15.42 1.54 -11.09
N MET A 114 15.83 2.58 -11.80
CA MET A 114 17.23 2.99 -11.82
C MET A 114 17.66 3.65 -10.50
N GLY A 115 16.74 4.30 -9.79
CA GLY A 115 16.97 4.73 -8.40
C GLY A 115 17.31 3.55 -7.50
N HIS A 116 16.56 2.45 -7.59
CA HIS A 116 16.89 1.20 -6.90
C HIS A 116 18.32 0.73 -7.21
N ASN A 117 18.72 0.71 -8.48
CA ASN A 117 20.07 0.32 -8.88
C ASN A 117 21.16 1.22 -8.30
N LEU A 118 20.98 2.54 -8.30
CA LEU A 118 21.94 3.47 -7.69
C LEU A 118 22.12 3.22 -6.18
N PHE A 119 21.03 2.96 -5.45
CA PHE A 119 21.13 2.62 -4.02
C PHE A 119 21.73 1.23 -3.79
N ALA A 120 21.39 0.27 -4.65
CA ALA A 120 21.81 -1.11 -4.52
C ALA A 120 23.33 -1.30 -4.71
N TYR A 121 23.91 -0.58 -5.67
CA TYR A 121 25.34 -0.66 -6.01
C TYR A 121 26.18 0.45 -5.38
N ILE A 122 25.62 1.26 -4.48
CA ILE A 122 26.30 2.43 -3.90
C ILE A 122 27.66 2.12 -3.23
N HIS A 123 27.87 0.87 -2.83
CA HIS A 123 29.10 0.40 -2.19
C HIS A 123 30.17 -0.09 -3.18
N ASP A 124 29.79 -0.44 -4.42
CA ASP A 124 30.67 -0.91 -5.50
C ASP A 124 30.08 -0.54 -6.88
N PRO A 125 30.04 0.76 -7.21
CA PRO A 125 29.29 1.24 -8.38
C PRO A 125 29.94 0.89 -9.73
N ASP A 126 31.23 0.54 -9.76
CA ASP A 126 31.98 0.20 -10.97
C ASP A 126 32.54 -1.22 -10.98
N TYR A 127 32.06 -2.05 -10.04
CA TYR A 127 32.38 -3.47 -9.92
C TYR A 127 33.86 -3.79 -9.62
N ARG A 128 34.66 -2.81 -9.20
CA ARG A 128 36.09 -3.05 -8.90
C ARG A 128 36.31 -3.96 -7.69
N TYR A 129 35.33 -4.05 -6.79
CA TYR A 129 35.41 -4.86 -5.58
C TYR A 129 34.72 -6.22 -5.72
N LEU A 130 34.13 -6.51 -6.89
CA LEU A 130 33.43 -7.76 -7.18
C LEU A 130 32.29 -8.04 -6.18
N GLU A 131 31.65 -6.98 -5.65
CA GLU A 131 30.53 -7.09 -4.73
C GLU A 131 29.19 -7.07 -5.47
N ASP A 132 28.21 -7.75 -4.91
CA ASP A 132 26.85 -7.89 -5.46
C ASP A 132 25.91 -6.79 -4.92
N TYR A 133 24.70 -6.65 -5.43
CA TYR A 133 23.78 -5.60 -4.98
C TYR A 133 23.40 -5.70 -3.48
N GLY A 134 23.19 -4.54 -2.85
CA GLY A 134 22.54 -4.43 -1.54
C GLY A 134 21.03 -4.71 -1.62
N VAL A 135 20.32 -4.63 -0.48
CA VAL A 135 18.89 -4.99 -0.41
C VAL A 135 17.98 -4.18 -1.33
N MET A 136 18.38 -2.96 -1.72
CA MET A 136 17.60 -2.17 -2.68
C MET A 136 17.56 -2.77 -4.09
N GLY A 137 18.43 -3.74 -4.41
CA GLY A 137 18.47 -4.41 -5.72
C GLY A 137 17.56 -5.63 -5.86
N ASP A 138 16.85 -6.03 -4.79
CA ASP A 138 15.95 -7.19 -4.82
C ASP A 138 14.59 -6.84 -4.21
N VAL A 139 13.53 -7.08 -4.98
CA VAL A 139 12.12 -6.82 -4.64
C VAL A 139 11.69 -7.50 -3.33
N THR A 140 12.28 -8.64 -2.97
CA THR A 140 11.97 -9.38 -1.74
C THR A 140 12.66 -8.80 -0.50
N THR A 141 13.59 -7.87 -0.67
CA THR A 141 14.42 -7.33 0.41
C THR A 141 14.41 -5.81 0.53
N ALA A 142 14.05 -5.07 -0.53
CA ALA A 142 14.17 -3.61 -0.59
C ALA A 142 13.43 -2.88 0.55
N MET A 143 12.21 -3.33 0.89
CA MET A 143 11.40 -2.73 1.97
C MET A 143 12.05 -2.79 3.37
N ARG A 144 13.14 -3.55 3.53
CA ARG A 144 13.87 -3.63 4.81
C ARG A 144 14.75 -2.40 5.06
N ASP A 145 15.12 -1.68 4.01
CA ASP A 145 16.02 -0.53 4.10
C ASP A 145 15.25 0.78 4.32
N PRO A 146 15.60 1.62 5.31
CA PRO A 146 14.99 2.94 5.49
C PRO A 146 15.01 3.83 4.22
N ILE A 147 16.00 3.68 3.34
CA ILE A 147 16.07 4.46 2.09
C ILE A 147 14.92 4.15 1.14
N PHE A 148 14.36 2.94 1.20
CA PHE A 148 13.19 2.53 0.40
C PHE A 148 12.06 3.55 0.59
N TYR A 149 11.73 3.86 1.83
CA TYR A 149 10.63 4.78 2.16
C TYR A 149 10.94 6.22 1.75
N ARG A 150 12.20 6.67 1.83
CA ARG A 150 12.59 8.01 1.38
C ARG A 150 12.53 8.15 -0.15
N TRP A 151 12.96 7.11 -0.86
CA TRP A 151 12.89 7.03 -2.32
C TRP A 151 11.43 6.98 -2.80
N HIS A 152 10.64 6.05 -2.27
CA HIS A 152 9.23 5.95 -2.59
C HIS A 152 8.44 7.19 -2.17
N GLY A 153 8.82 7.90 -1.10
CA GLY A 153 8.22 9.18 -0.75
C GLY A 153 8.45 10.27 -1.81
N MET A 154 9.61 10.27 -2.49
CA MET A 154 9.87 11.15 -3.64
C MET A 154 9.03 10.74 -4.86
N ILE A 155 8.99 9.44 -5.18
CA ILE A 155 8.17 8.89 -6.27
C ILE A 155 6.69 9.20 -6.06
N ASP A 156 6.18 8.97 -4.85
CA ASP A 156 4.81 9.34 -4.46
C ASP A 156 4.58 10.85 -4.56
N GLY A 157 5.58 11.68 -4.24
CA GLY A 157 5.54 13.12 -4.48
C GLY A 157 5.33 13.51 -5.95
N ILE A 158 5.88 12.74 -6.90
CA ILE A 158 5.65 12.94 -8.34
C ILE A 158 4.20 12.62 -8.69
N PHE A 159 3.68 11.47 -8.25
CA PHE A 159 2.28 11.09 -8.47
C PHE A 159 1.31 12.07 -7.83
N ARG A 160 1.61 12.54 -6.61
CA ARG A 160 0.83 13.57 -5.92
C ARG A 160 0.79 14.89 -6.68
N ARG A 161 1.87 15.28 -7.36
CA ARG A 161 1.86 16.49 -8.20
C ARG A 161 0.78 16.41 -9.28
N PHE A 162 0.62 15.26 -9.91
CA PHE A 162 -0.47 15.03 -10.88
C PHE A 162 -1.84 15.01 -10.18
N LYS A 163 -1.99 14.23 -9.10
CA LYS A 163 -3.26 14.12 -8.37
C LYS A 163 -3.76 15.45 -7.81
N ASP A 164 -2.86 16.35 -7.42
CA ASP A 164 -3.21 17.68 -6.91
C ASP A 164 -3.68 18.65 -8.01
N GLN A 165 -3.40 18.36 -9.29
CA GLN A 165 -3.92 19.12 -10.43
C GLN A 165 -5.33 18.68 -10.86
N LEU A 166 -5.77 17.49 -10.44
CA LEU A 166 -7.13 17.03 -10.71
C LEU A 166 -8.14 17.89 -9.97
N THR A 167 -9.27 18.15 -10.61
CA THR A 167 -10.39 18.83 -9.98
C THR A 167 -10.84 18.03 -8.74
N PRO A 168 -11.02 18.69 -7.58
CA PRO A 168 -11.61 18.06 -6.41
C PRO A 168 -12.94 17.39 -6.76
N TYR A 169 -13.25 16.28 -6.09
CA TYR A 169 -14.48 15.56 -6.36
C TYR A 169 -15.71 16.45 -6.19
N PRO A 170 -16.57 16.59 -7.21
CA PRO A 170 -17.83 17.30 -7.08
C PRO A 170 -18.82 16.49 -6.22
N ALA A 171 -19.84 17.17 -5.71
CA ALA A 171 -20.80 16.59 -4.77
C ALA A 171 -21.52 15.34 -5.32
N ASP A 172 -21.85 15.32 -6.60
CA ASP A 172 -22.50 14.19 -7.28
C ASP A 172 -21.62 12.95 -7.40
N GLN A 173 -20.29 13.10 -7.32
CA GLN A 173 -19.38 11.97 -7.24
C GLN A 173 -19.22 11.45 -5.81
N LEU A 174 -19.34 12.32 -4.79
CA LEU A 174 -19.17 11.96 -3.37
C LEU A 174 -20.46 11.46 -2.70
N GLN A 175 -21.60 12.06 -3.03
CA GLN A 175 -22.86 11.82 -2.36
C GLN A 175 -23.54 10.53 -2.84
N PHE A 176 -24.31 9.92 -1.95
CA PHE A 176 -25.23 8.83 -2.29
C PHE A 176 -26.64 9.17 -1.77
N PRO A 177 -27.47 9.88 -2.57
CA PRO A 177 -28.75 10.41 -2.11
C PRO A 177 -29.67 9.36 -1.49
N GLY A 178 -30.28 9.69 -0.34
CA GLY A 178 -31.14 8.78 0.42
C GLY A 178 -30.39 7.72 1.23
N VAL A 179 -29.05 7.75 1.26
CA VAL A 179 -28.23 6.91 2.14
C VAL A 179 -27.51 7.79 3.16
N THR A 180 -27.62 7.42 4.42
CA THR A 180 -26.99 8.12 5.54
C THR A 180 -26.19 7.14 6.39
N VAL A 181 -24.91 7.41 6.62
CA VAL A 181 -24.10 6.63 7.56
C VAL A 181 -24.23 7.26 8.94
N ASN A 182 -24.98 6.60 9.83
CA ASN A 182 -25.26 7.10 11.18
C ASN A 182 -24.05 6.96 12.10
N SER A 183 -23.35 5.82 12.02
CA SER A 183 -22.19 5.54 12.86
C SER A 183 -21.21 4.58 12.20
N VAL A 184 -19.94 4.71 12.58
CA VAL A 184 -18.87 3.72 12.34
C VAL A 184 -18.16 3.47 13.67
N SER A 185 -17.96 2.20 14.00
CA SER A 185 -17.28 1.79 15.23
C SER A 185 -16.52 0.50 15.03
N VAL A 186 -15.58 0.22 15.93
CA VAL A 186 -14.89 -1.07 16.00
C VAL A 186 -15.19 -1.74 17.33
N GLN A 187 -15.40 -3.06 17.28
CA GLN A 187 -15.64 -3.88 18.45
C GLN A 187 -14.73 -5.11 18.40
N LEU A 188 -13.94 -5.35 19.45
CA LEU A 188 -13.15 -6.58 19.56
C LEU A 188 -14.08 -7.79 19.63
N ALA A 189 -13.65 -8.92 19.07
CA ALA A 189 -14.48 -10.13 18.99
C ALA A 189 -14.86 -10.72 20.36
N ARG A 190 -14.08 -10.44 21.41
CA ARG A 190 -14.37 -10.87 22.78
C ARG A 190 -15.49 -10.04 23.39
N ALA A 191 -16.47 -10.69 24.02
CA ALA A 191 -17.56 -10.02 24.72
C ALA A 191 -17.06 -9.09 25.84
N ASN A 192 -17.83 -8.05 26.14
CA ASN A 192 -17.57 -7.06 27.20
C ASN A 192 -16.23 -6.31 27.06
N THR A 193 -15.75 -6.14 25.83
CA THR A 193 -14.58 -5.33 25.53
C THR A 193 -14.98 -3.87 25.25
N PRO A 194 -14.13 -2.89 25.58
CA PRO A 194 -14.39 -1.49 25.25
C PRO A 194 -14.60 -1.29 23.76
N ALA A 195 -15.64 -0.53 23.39
CA ALA A 195 -15.85 -0.09 22.01
C ALA A 195 -14.73 0.87 21.57
N ASN A 196 -14.46 0.91 20.27
CA ASN A 196 -13.50 1.82 19.63
C ASN A 196 -12.07 1.70 20.14
N VAL A 197 -11.68 0.50 20.61
CA VAL A 197 -10.32 0.16 20.99
C VAL A 197 -9.82 -1.00 20.14
N LEU A 198 -8.68 -0.78 19.46
CA LEU A 198 -7.93 -1.83 18.79
C LEU A 198 -6.70 -2.19 19.63
N LEU A 199 -6.41 -3.48 19.73
CA LEU A 199 -5.27 -3.99 20.50
C LEU A 199 -4.27 -4.65 19.56
N THR A 200 -3.01 -4.28 19.71
CA THR A 200 -1.88 -4.86 19.00
C THR A 200 -0.88 -5.43 20.00
N TYR A 201 -0.11 -6.44 19.58
CA TYR A 201 0.86 -7.14 20.41
C TYR A 201 1.90 -7.85 19.54
N TRP A 202 2.89 -8.49 20.17
CA TRP A 202 3.83 -9.35 19.46
C TRP A 202 3.29 -10.78 19.40
N GLN A 203 3.29 -11.38 18.21
CA GLN A 203 3.01 -12.80 18.06
C GLN A 203 4.29 -13.55 17.68
N LYS A 204 4.55 -14.67 18.37
CA LYS A 204 5.61 -15.60 18.03
C LYS A 204 5.03 -16.72 17.18
N SER A 205 5.55 -16.89 15.98
CA SER A 205 5.12 -17.91 15.03
C SER A 205 6.28 -18.80 14.61
N GLN A 206 5.94 -19.88 13.92
CA GLN A 206 6.89 -20.81 13.32
C GLN A 206 6.59 -20.95 11.84
N VAL A 207 7.64 -21.16 11.05
CA VAL A 207 7.57 -21.49 9.62
C VAL A 207 8.57 -22.59 9.33
N ASP A 208 8.17 -23.54 8.49
CA ASP A 208 9.07 -24.58 7.99
C ASP A 208 9.85 -24.06 6.79
N LEU A 209 11.17 -24.10 6.88
CA LEU A 209 12.10 -23.61 5.87
C LEU A 209 12.77 -24.74 5.09
N ALA A 210 12.42 -26.01 5.35
CA ALA A 210 13.09 -27.18 4.78
C ALA A 210 13.19 -27.12 3.25
N SER A 211 12.10 -26.73 2.57
CA SER A 211 12.04 -26.69 1.10
C SER A 211 12.94 -25.64 0.45
N GLY A 212 13.47 -24.67 1.22
CA GLY A 212 14.40 -23.65 0.73
C GLY A 212 15.85 -23.88 1.14
N LEU A 213 16.16 -24.99 1.81
CA LEU A 213 17.50 -25.28 2.34
C LEU A 213 18.16 -26.42 1.57
N ASP A 214 18.91 -26.06 0.53
CA ASP A 214 19.70 -27.02 -0.24
C ASP A 214 20.73 -27.73 0.66
N PHE A 215 20.87 -29.04 0.49
CA PHE A 215 21.77 -29.90 1.29
C PHE A 215 21.51 -29.83 2.81
N GLY A 216 20.30 -29.41 3.21
CA GLY A 216 19.85 -29.44 4.59
C GLY A 216 19.55 -30.86 5.10
N PRO A 217 19.28 -31.00 6.41
CA PRO A 217 18.83 -32.27 6.98
C PRO A 217 17.48 -32.70 6.39
N GLU A 218 17.23 -34.01 6.34
CA GLU A 218 15.90 -34.53 6.00
C GLU A 218 14.87 -34.16 7.07
N GLY A 219 13.64 -33.85 6.63
CA GLY A 219 12.53 -33.48 7.51
C GLY A 219 12.30 -31.97 7.63
N ASN A 220 11.52 -31.57 8.64
CA ASN A 220 11.08 -30.19 8.81
C ASN A 220 12.16 -29.34 9.50
N VAL A 221 12.38 -28.12 9.01
CA VAL A 221 13.34 -27.16 9.57
C VAL A 221 12.59 -25.92 10.02
N PHE A 222 12.12 -25.93 11.27
CA PHE A 222 11.34 -24.83 11.81
C PHE A 222 12.21 -23.66 12.27
N ALA A 223 11.92 -22.48 11.75
CA ALA A 223 12.38 -21.21 12.30
C ALA A 223 11.27 -20.56 13.12
N SER A 224 11.63 -19.99 14.27
CA SER A 224 10.70 -19.18 15.06
C SER A 224 11.02 -17.70 14.93
N PHE A 225 9.99 -16.89 14.69
CA PHE A 225 10.11 -15.45 14.51
C PHE A 225 8.98 -14.73 15.24
N THR A 226 9.21 -13.45 15.54
CA THR A 226 8.23 -12.59 16.21
C THR A 226 7.82 -11.47 15.27
N HIS A 227 6.52 -11.23 15.14
CA HIS A 227 5.95 -10.21 14.27
C HIS A 227 4.81 -9.45 14.98
N LEU A 228 4.42 -8.31 14.43
CA LEU A 228 3.24 -7.58 14.90
C LEU A 228 1.99 -8.45 14.69
N GLN A 229 1.02 -8.32 15.59
CA GLN A 229 -0.32 -8.90 15.45
C GLN A 229 -1.35 -7.97 16.09
N HIS A 230 -2.61 -8.10 15.68
CA HIS A 230 -3.74 -7.44 16.29
C HIS A 230 -4.79 -8.45 16.81
N ALA A 231 -5.55 -8.05 17.83
CA ALA A 231 -6.70 -8.83 18.27
C ALA A 231 -7.80 -8.82 17.19
N PRO A 232 -8.51 -9.93 16.95
CA PRO A 232 -9.64 -9.96 16.02
C PRO A 232 -10.74 -8.97 16.43
N PHE A 233 -11.31 -8.28 15.45
CA PHE A 233 -12.37 -7.29 15.67
C PHE A 233 -13.35 -7.26 14.49
N SER A 234 -14.45 -6.54 14.67
CA SER A 234 -15.37 -6.23 13.58
C SER A 234 -15.63 -4.74 13.51
N PHE A 235 -15.74 -4.23 12.28
CA PHE A 235 -16.38 -2.95 12.01
C PHE A 235 -17.89 -3.10 12.18
N ARG A 236 -18.51 -2.14 12.83
CA ARG A 236 -19.97 -2.00 12.94
C ARG A 236 -20.35 -0.65 12.36
N VAL A 237 -21.07 -0.68 11.24
CA VAL A 237 -21.50 0.51 10.51
C VAL A 237 -23.02 0.52 10.48
N GLU A 238 -23.63 1.57 11.00
CA GLU A 238 -25.07 1.76 10.92
C GLU A 238 -25.40 2.69 9.76
N VAL A 239 -26.24 2.21 8.84
CA VAL A 239 -26.58 2.91 7.60
C VAL A 239 -28.09 2.95 7.46
N ASN A 240 -28.65 4.15 7.28
CA ASN A 240 -30.06 4.34 7.00
C ASN A 240 -30.28 4.56 5.49
N ASN A 241 -31.27 3.86 4.92
CA ASN A 241 -31.69 4.03 3.53
C ASN A 241 -33.13 4.57 3.48
N ASP A 242 -33.27 5.85 3.16
CA ASP A 242 -34.53 6.59 3.10
C ASP A 242 -35.18 6.56 1.71
N SER A 243 -34.62 5.81 0.75
CA SER A 243 -35.12 5.83 -0.64
C SER A 243 -36.39 5.01 -0.88
N GLY A 244 -36.85 4.25 0.11
CA GLY A 244 -38.03 3.37 -0.02
C GLY A 244 -37.80 2.11 -0.87
N ALA A 245 -36.64 1.95 -1.49
CA ALA A 245 -36.24 0.78 -2.27
C ALA A 245 -34.91 0.20 -1.78
N VAL A 246 -34.66 -1.08 -2.08
CA VAL A 246 -33.35 -1.70 -1.83
C VAL A 246 -32.29 -1.01 -2.69
N LYS A 247 -31.16 -0.64 -2.09
CA LYS A 247 -30.01 -0.05 -2.79
C LYS A 247 -28.78 -0.93 -2.62
N GLN A 248 -27.88 -0.90 -3.60
CA GLN A 248 -26.53 -1.45 -3.45
C GLN A 248 -25.54 -0.30 -3.28
N GLY A 249 -24.62 -0.47 -2.35
CA GLY A 249 -23.53 0.48 -2.14
C GLY A 249 -22.19 -0.23 -2.01
N THR A 250 -21.12 0.55 -2.07
CA THR A 250 -19.76 0.11 -1.75
C THR A 250 -19.36 0.73 -0.43
N LEU A 251 -19.18 -0.09 0.61
CA LEU A 251 -18.66 0.33 1.90
C LEU A 251 -17.14 0.42 1.83
N ARG A 252 -16.59 1.60 2.10
CA ARG A 252 -15.16 1.92 2.08
C ARG A 252 -14.73 2.34 3.49
N ILE A 253 -13.79 1.63 4.08
CA ILE A 253 -13.31 1.88 5.45
C ILE A 253 -11.84 2.26 5.41
N TRP A 254 -11.53 3.39 6.03
CA TRP A 254 -10.19 3.96 6.07
C TRP A 254 -9.79 4.31 7.51
N ILE A 255 -8.49 4.38 7.77
CA ILE A 255 -7.95 4.84 9.05
C ILE A 255 -6.81 5.85 8.84
N ALA A 256 -6.79 6.94 9.62
CA ALA A 256 -5.70 7.91 9.61
C ALA A 256 -5.37 8.42 11.02
N PRO A 257 -4.09 8.76 11.31
CA PRO A 257 -3.73 9.41 12.56
C PRO A 257 -4.40 10.78 12.67
N LYS A 258 -4.66 11.24 13.90
CA LYS A 258 -5.23 12.58 14.15
C LYS A 258 -4.18 13.67 14.29
N VAL A 259 -2.98 13.29 14.72
CA VAL A 259 -1.91 14.18 15.12
C VAL A 259 -0.58 13.75 14.51
N ASP A 260 0.34 14.70 14.35
CA ASP A 260 1.73 14.45 13.97
C ASP A 260 2.56 13.85 15.13
N GLU A 261 3.86 13.62 14.92
CA GLU A 261 4.75 13.06 15.94
C GLU A 261 4.95 13.96 17.18
N ARG A 262 4.57 15.25 17.09
CA ARG A 262 4.65 16.24 18.16
C ARG A 262 3.33 16.36 18.92
N GLY A 263 2.29 15.65 18.50
CA GLY A 263 0.94 15.75 19.05
C GLY A 263 0.13 16.92 18.50
N THR A 264 0.59 17.55 17.42
CA THR A 264 -0.14 18.65 16.76
C THR A 264 -1.24 18.07 15.86
N PRO A 265 -2.49 18.54 15.94
CA PRO A 265 -3.55 18.11 15.03
C PRO A 265 -3.16 18.32 13.56
N LEU A 266 -3.37 17.29 12.74
CA LEU A 266 -3.16 17.37 11.31
C LEU A 266 -4.29 18.17 10.66
N SER A 267 -3.95 19.06 9.71
CA SER A 267 -4.95 19.62 8.80
C SER A 267 -5.52 18.51 7.92
N PHE A 268 -6.73 18.67 7.38
CA PHE A 268 -7.29 17.65 6.49
C PHE A 268 -6.43 17.41 5.24
N ARG A 269 -5.78 18.46 4.71
CA ARG A 269 -4.85 18.34 3.58
C ARG A 269 -3.65 17.43 3.88
N GLU A 270 -3.20 17.39 5.13
CA GLU A 270 -2.14 16.48 5.58
C GLU A 270 -2.72 15.11 5.92
N GLN A 271 -3.77 15.08 6.74
CA GLN A 271 -4.42 13.85 7.19
C GLN A 271 -4.89 12.97 6.03
N ARG A 272 -5.39 13.57 4.95
CA ARG A 272 -5.88 12.81 3.77
C ARG A 272 -4.83 11.86 3.19
N GLN A 273 -3.55 12.25 3.27
CA GLN A 273 -2.42 11.49 2.72
C GLN A 273 -2.05 10.29 3.60
N TYR A 274 -2.58 10.22 4.82
CA TYR A 274 -2.34 9.14 5.76
C TYR A 274 -3.53 8.17 5.88
N PHE A 275 -4.64 8.40 5.16
CA PHE A 275 -5.72 7.43 5.12
C PHE A 275 -5.23 6.15 4.46
N THR A 276 -5.13 5.11 5.29
CA THR A 276 -4.79 3.76 4.87
C THR A 276 -6.09 2.97 4.73
N GLU A 277 -6.26 2.29 3.61
CA GLU A 277 -7.42 1.45 3.36
C GLU A 277 -7.45 0.29 4.36
N MET A 278 -8.63 0.04 4.94
CA MET A 278 -8.84 -1.07 5.87
C MET A 278 -9.74 -2.14 5.27
N ASP A 279 -10.74 -1.76 4.46
CA ASP A 279 -11.64 -2.68 3.75
C ASP A 279 -12.47 -1.91 2.71
N THR A 280 -12.76 -2.57 1.59
CA THR A 280 -13.73 -2.15 0.58
C THR A 280 -14.64 -3.34 0.25
N SER A 281 -15.96 -3.19 0.41
CA SER A 281 -16.91 -4.28 0.17
C SER A 281 -18.28 -3.82 -0.34
N THR A 282 -18.91 -4.62 -1.19
CA THR A 282 -20.30 -4.38 -1.64
C THR A 282 -21.28 -4.70 -0.51
N VAL A 283 -22.28 -3.84 -0.33
CA VAL A 283 -23.33 -3.98 0.68
C VAL A 283 -24.72 -3.77 0.07
N THR A 284 -25.68 -4.58 0.51
CA THR A 284 -27.10 -4.43 0.16
C THR A 284 -27.81 -3.72 1.30
N LEU A 285 -28.49 -2.61 0.99
CA LEU A 285 -29.17 -1.74 1.94
C LEU A 285 -30.68 -1.83 1.74
N ASN A 286 -31.38 -2.47 2.69
CA ASN A 286 -32.84 -2.47 2.71
C ASN A 286 -33.37 -1.10 3.14
N PRO A 287 -34.62 -0.72 2.79
CA PRO A 287 -35.23 0.51 3.32
C PRO A 287 -35.19 0.56 4.85
N GLY A 288 -34.86 1.72 5.41
CA GLY A 288 -34.66 1.95 6.84
C GLY A 288 -33.24 1.65 7.34
N VAL A 289 -33.12 1.34 8.63
CA VAL A 289 -31.84 1.17 9.31
C VAL A 289 -31.25 -0.23 9.05
N ASN A 290 -30.00 -0.25 8.60
CA ASN A 290 -29.19 -1.45 8.37
C ASN A 290 -27.99 -1.43 9.32
N THR A 291 -27.71 -2.54 9.99
CA THR A 291 -26.48 -2.72 10.78
C THR A 291 -25.54 -3.66 10.04
N ILE A 292 -24.46 -3.10 9.50
CA ILE A 292 -23.45 -3.86 8.77
C ILE A 292 -22.36 -4.27 9.77
N VAL A 293 -22.12 -5.58 9.90
CA VAL A 293 -21.05 -6.13 10.73
C VAL A 293 -20.04 -6.81 9.83
N ARG A 294 -18.82 -6.26 9.80
CA ARG A 294 -17.75 -6.69 8.90
C ARG A 294 -16.53 -7.10 9.70
N ARG A 295 -16.13 -8.38 9.62
CA ARG A 295 -15.01 -8.87 10.43
C ARG A 295 -13.67 -8.47 9.81
N SER A 296 -12.66 -8.24 10.66
CA SER A 296 -11.32 -7.86 10.22
C SER A 296 -10.61 -8.91 9.36
N ASP A 297 -10.96 -10.19 9.53
CA ASP A 297 -10.41 -11.34 8.78
C ASP A 297 -10.99 -11.49 7.37
N GLN A 298 -11.97 -10.65 7.02
CA GLN A 298 -12.54 -10.66 5.70
C GLN A 298 -12.07 -9.47 4.84
N SER A 299 -11.20 -8.60 5.38
CA SER A 299 -10.72 -7.37 4.74
C SER A 299 -10.28 -7.63 3.29
N SER A 300 -10.69 -6.75 2.37
CA SER A 300 -10.27 -6.75 0.96
C SER A 300 -8.79 -6.41 0.74
N VAL A 301 -8.09 -6.00 1.80
CA VAL A 301 -6.69 -5.55 1.75
C VAL A 301 -5.73 -6.71 2.01
N THR A 302 -6.16 -7.69 2.80
CA THR A 302 -5.25 -8.63 3.46
C THR A 302 -5.38 -10.08 3.02
N ILE A 303 -4.34 -10.85 3.33
CA ILE A 303 -4.32 -12.30 3.21
C ILE A 303 -4.03 -12.97 4.56
N PRO A 304 -4.63 -14.14 4.84
CA PRO A 304 -4.40 -14.86 6.08
C PRO A 304 -2.96 -15.40 6.16
N TYR A 305 -2.53 -15.69 7.38
CA TYR A 305 -1.16 -16.12 7.69
C TYR A 305 -0.73 -17.32 6.84
N GLU A 306 -1.64 -18.28 6.67
CA GLU A 306 -1.41 -19.53 5.95
C GLU A 306 -1.12 -19.27 4.46
N ARG A 307 -1.61 -18.17 3.87
CA ARG A 307 -1.25 -17.84 2.49
C ARG A 307 0.12 -17.18 2.36
N THR A 308 0.53 -16.40 3.36
CA THR A 308 1.85 -15.74 3.40
C THR A 308 2.96 -16.76 3.68
N PHE A 309 2.75 -17.65 4.66
CA PHE A 309 3.78 -18.56 5.18
C PHE A 309 3.51 -20.04 4.86
N ARG A 310 2.69 -20.33 3.83
CA ARG A 310 2.50 -21.72 3.34
C ARG A 310 3.83 -22.32 2.89
N ALA A 311 3.93 -23.64 3.02
CA ALA A 311 5.01 -24.39 2.42
C ALA A 311 4.98 -24.25 0.89
N VAL A 312 6.15 -24.01 0.30
CA VAL A 312 6.38 -23.93 -1.16
C VAL A 312 7.42 -24.98 -1.52
N GLY A 313 7.33 -25.60 -2.69
CA GLY A 313 8.29 -26.65 -3.11
C GLY A 313 7.99 -28.03 -2.55
N THR A 314 6.83 -28.23 -1.92
CA THR A 314 6.31 -29.52 -1.45
C THR A 314 5.31 -30.11 -2.45
N ALA A 315 4.81 -31.32 -2.19
CA ALA A 315 3.73 -31.94 -2.98
C ALA A 315 2.43 -31.10 -3.04
N ALA A 316 2.27 -30.12 -2.15
CA ALA A 316 1.14 -29.19 -2.15
C ALA A 316 1.30 -28.04 -3.16
N THR A 317 2.49 -27.84 -3.75
CA THR A 317 2.70 -26.83 -4.79
C THR A 317 2.21 -27.39 -6.14
N PRO A 318 1.25 -26.73 -6.82
CA PRO A 318 0.76 -27.21 -8.10
C PRO A 318 1.86 -27.26 -9.17
N ARG A 319 1.83 -28.29 -10.03
CA ARG A 319 2.72 -28.43 -11.19
C ARG A 319 2.11 -27.91 -12.49
N ASP A 320 0.78 -27.94 -12.58
CA ASP A 320 0.04 -27.32 -13.68
C ASP A 320 0.31 -25.80 -13.66
N GLU A 321 0.67 -25.24 -14.82
CA GLU A 321 0.99 -23.84 -15.01
C GLU A 321 -0.12 -22.90 -14.54
N ASN A 322 -1.38 -23.20 -14.87
CA ASN A 322 -2.52 -22.36 -14.50
C ASN A 322 -2.80 -22.38 -13.00
N ALA A 323 -2.68 -23.56 -12.39
CA ALA A 323 -2.83 -23.73 -10.96
C ALA A 323 -1.64 -23.12 -10.20
N LEU A 324 -0.43 -23.17 -10.75
CA LEU A 324 0.76 -22.54 -10.19
C LEU A 324 0.68 -21.01 -10.28
N ALA A 325 0.19 -20.46 -11.39
CA ALA A 325 -0.09 -19.04 -11.52
C ALA A 325 -1.13 -18.57 -10.50
N GLN A 326 -2.19 -19.37 -10.28
CA GLN A 326 -3.18 -19.10 -9.25
C GLN A 326 -2.54 -19.08 -7.88
N PHE A 327 -1.78 -20.13 -7.57
CA PHE A 327 -1.05 -20.27 -6.32
C PHE A 327 -0.16 -19.05 -6.07
N ARG A 328 0.63 -18.61 -7.05
CA ARG A 328 1.46 -17.41 -6.92
C ARG A 328 0.63 -16.14 -6.68
N PHE A 329 -0.43 -15.92 -7.45
CA PHE A 329 -1.33 -14.79 -7.27
C PHE A 329 -1.95 -14.76 -5.86
N CYS A 330 -2.32 -15.91 -5.31
CA CYS A 330 -2.80 -16.06 -3.94
C CYS A 330 -1.77 -15.69 -2.86
N GLY A 331 -0.50 -15.48 -3.23
CA GLY A 331 0.53 -14.93 -2.34
C GLY A 331 0.57 -13.41 -2.32
N CYS A 332 -0.07 -12.74 -3.28
CA CYS A 332 -0.22 -11.29 -3.28
C CYS A 332 -1.26 -10.87 -2.24
N GLY A 333 -0.95 -9.80 -1.51
CA GLY A 333 -1.85 -9.09 -0.62
C GLY A 333 -1.21 -8.81 0.73
N TRP A 334 -1.76 -7.84 1.46
CA TRP A 334 -1.13 -7.36 2.68
C TRP A 334 -1.22 -8.41 3.80
N PRO A 335 -0.20 -8.65 4.62
CA PRO A 335 -0.31 -9.65 5.67
C PRO A 335 -1.40 -9.27 6.69
N GLN A 336 -2.33 -10.18 7.00
CA GLN A 336 -3.43 -9.93 7.94
C GLN A 336 -2.94 -9.34 9.28
N HIS A 337 -1.82 -9.86 9.79
CA HIS A 337 -1.25 -9.43 11.06
C HIS A 337 -0.69 -8.00 11.06
N MET A 338 -0.66 -7.35 9.88
CA MET A 338 -0.25 -5.97 9.65
C MET A 338 -1.42 -5.03 9.27
N LEU A 339 -2.68 -5.49 9.32
CA LEU A 339 -3.86 -4.66 8.99
C LEU A 339 -3.95 -3.39 9.85
N VAL A 340 -3.57 -3.49 11.13
CA VAL A 340 -3.68 -2.39 12.09
C VAL A 340 -2.28 -1.81 12.35
N PRO A 341 -2.10 -0.47 12.29
CA PRO A 341 -0.86 0.17 12.71
C PRO A 341 -0.47 -0.25 14.12
N LYS A 342 0.82 -0.31 14.43
CA LYS A 342 1.30 -0.78 15.74
C LYS A 342 0.68 -0.01 16.92
N GLY A 343 0.53 1.30 16.82
CA GLY A 343 0.12 2.14 17.96
C GLY A 343 1.22 2.29 19.02
N ALA A 344 0.83 2.62 20.25
CA ALA A 344 1.75 2.87 21.36
C ALA A 344 1.30 2.17 22.66
N PRO A 345 2.21 1.91 23.61
CA PRO A 345 1.84 1.48 24.96
C PRO A 345 0.97 2.49 25.72
N GLY A 346 0.45 2.06 26.88
CA GLY A 346 -0.26 2.95 27.81
C GLY A 346 -1.59 3.46 27.23
N PRO A 347 -1.78 4.79 27.08
CA PRO A 347 -3.02 5.34 26.53
C PRO A 347 -3.25 4.93 25.07
N GLY A 348 -2.20 4.58 24.32
CA GLY A 348 -2.26 4.27 22.90
C GLY A 348 -2.14 5.51 22.01
N VAL A 349 -2.47 5.36 20.73
CA VAL A 349 -2.54 6.45 19.74
C VAL A 349 -3.97 6.57 19.21
N GLN A 350 -4.47 7.81 19.08
CA GLN A 350 -5.79 8.07 18.52
C GLN A 350 -5.72 8.18 16.99
N PHE A 351 -6.67 7.52 16.34
CA PHE A 351 -6.89 7.57 14.90
C PHE A 351 -8.33 7.95 14.62
N ASP A 352 -8.59 8.56 13.48
CA ASP A 352 -9.93 8.63 12.91
C ASP A 352 -10.15 7.38 12.06
N ILE A 353 -11.17 6.60 12.40
CA ILE A 353 -11.75 5.64 11.47
C ILE A 353 -12.83 6.35 10.66
N PHE A 354 -12.85 6.10 9.37
CA PHE A 354 -13.77 6.71 8.42
C PHE A 354 -14.49 5.62 7.64
N ALA A 355 -15.80 5.77 7.47
CA ALA A 355 -16.61 4.94 6.60
C ALA A 355 -17.35 5.82 5.59
N MET A 356 -17.35 5.38 4.33
CA MET A 356 -18.15 5.93 3.25
C MET A 356 -18.96 4.82 2.61
N VAL A 357 -20.21 5.10 2.24
CA VAL A 357 -20.99 4.24 1.35
C VAL A 357 -21.21 4.96 0.02
N SER A 358 -20.53 4.55 -1.04
CA SER A 358 -20.73 5.09 -2.39
C SER A 358 -21.77 4.29 -3.18
N ASP A 359 -22.35 4.90 -4.22
CA ASP A 359 -23.32 4.25 -5.10
C ASP A 359 -22.65 3.16 -5.95
N PHE A 360 -23.04 1.90 -5.74
CA PHE A 360 -22.44 0.76 -6.45
C PHE A 360 -22.59 0.87 -7.98
N SER A 361 -23.67 1.49 -8.48
CA SER A 361 -23.88 1.66 -9.92
C SER A 361 -22.83 2.54 -10.60
N GLN A 362 -22.16 3.41 -9.83
CA GLN A 362 -21.06 4.23 -10.31
C GLN A 362 -19.68 3.61 -10.08
N ASP A 363 -19.62 2.59 -9.23
CA ASP A 363 -18.37 1.93 -8.81
C ASP A 363 -18.12 0.62 -9.58
N THR A 364 -19.16 -0.06 -10.02
CA THR A 364 -19.01 -1.35 -10.73
C THR A 364 -18.36 -1.20 -12.10
N VAL A 365 -17.54 -2.19 -12.46
CA VAL A 365 -16.98 -2.37 -13.81
C VAL A 365 -17.80 -3.36 -14.65
N ASN A 366 -19.00 -3.73 -14.19
CA ASN A 366 -19.92 -4.66 -14.86
C ASN A 366 -19.30 -6.03 -15.19
N GLN A 367 -18.51 -6.57 -14.27
CA GLN A 367 -17.95 -7.92 -14.37
C GLN A 367 -18.45 -8.80 -13.21
N GLU A 368 -18.50 -10.11 -13.42
CA GLU A 368 -18.84 -11.06 -12.36
C GLU A 368 -17.73 -11.09 -11.28
N PHE A 369 -18.13 -10.81 -10.05
CA PHE A 369 -17.28 -10.89 -8.87
C PHE A 369 -17.89 -11.88 -7.87
N ASP A 370 -17.20 -13.01 -7.66
CA ASP A 370 -17.49 -13.92 -6.57
C ASP A 370 -16.49 -13.66 -5.43
N PRO A 371 -16.93 -13.09 -4.29
CA PRO A 371 -16.06 -12.87 -3.14
C PRO A 371 -15.55 -14.17 -2.50
N ASN A 372 -16.18 -15.32 -2.80
CA ASN A 372 -15.77 -16.63 -2.30
C ASN A 372 -14.83 -17.37 -3.25
N ALA A 373 -14.64 -16.86 -4.48
CA ALA A 373 -13.70 -17.46 -5.41
C ALA A 373 -12.27 -17.35 -4.87
N PRO A 374 -11.40 -18.34 -5.16
CA PRO A 374 -10.09 -18.39 -4.54
C PRO A 374 -9.27 -17.14 -4.86
N CYS A 375 -8.83 -16.45 -3.80
CA CYS A 375 -7.88 -15.34 -3.86
C CYS A 375 -8.45 -14.03 -4.40
N ASN A 376 -9.75 -13.83 -4.27
CA ASN A 376 -10.45 -12.57 -4.55
C ASN A 376 -10.57 -11.62 -3.34
N ASP A 377 -9.94 -11.97 -2.22
CA ASP A 377 -10.05 -11.31 -0.92
C ASP A 377 -8.94 -10.27 -0.64
N SER A 378 -7.98 -10.09 -1.55
CA SER A 378 -6.92 -9.06 -1.43
C SER A 378 -6.93 -8.04 -2.57
N HIS A 379 -8.11 -7.83 -3.15
CA HIS A 379 -8.26 -7.08 -4.39
C HIS A 379 -7.92 -5.59 -4.26
N SER A 380 -7.90 -4.99 -3.05
CA SER A 380 -7.52 -3.59 -2.89
C SER A 380 -6.10 -3.29 -3.38
N PHE A 381 -5.13 -4.19 -3.17
CA PHE A 381 -3.74 -4.01 -3.62
C PHE A 381 -3.35 -4.90 -4.78
N CYS A 382 -4.03 -6.03 -4.98
CA CYS A 382 -3.65 -7.02 -5.99
C CYS A 382 -4.61 -7.07 -7.18
N GLY A 383 -5.72 -6.33 -7.13
CA GLY A 383 -6.80 -6.46 -8.09
C GLY A 383 -7.36 -7.88 -8.13
N LEU A 384 -7.85 -8.29 -9.30
CA LEU A 384 -8.35 -9.64 -9.53
C LEU A 384 -7.55 -10.29 -10.64
N ARG A 385 -7.18 -11.55 -10.44
CA ARG A 385 -6.45 -12.30 -11.47
C ARG A 385 -7.26 -12.36 -12.76
N ASP A 386 -6.61 -12.00 -13.86
CA ASP A 386 -7.15 -12.07 -15.23
C ASP A 386 -8.49 -11.32 -15.42
N LYS A 387 -8.74 -10.30 -14.57
CA LYS A 387 -9.96 -9.49 -14.56
C LYS A 387 -9.61 -8.02 -14.35
N LEU A 388 -10.59 -7.13 -14.59
CA LEU A 388 -10.42 -5.71 -14.26
C LEU A 388 -10.38 -5.53 -12.73
N TYR A 389 -9.73 -4.45 -12.29
CA TYR A 389 -9.85 -4.00 -10.91
C TYR A 389 -11.34 -3.78 -10.59
N PRO A 390 -11.88 -4.33 -9.49
CA PRO A 390 -13.33 -4.45 -9.27
C PRO A 390 -14.00 -3.15 -8.80
N ASP A 391 -13.36 -2.01 -9.01
CA ASP A 391 -13.87 -0.68 -8.67
C ASP A 391 -13.43 0.33 -9.74
N LYS A 392 -14.39 1.03 -10.32
CA LYS A 392 -14.16 2.04 -11.36
C LYS A 392 -13.58 3.32 -10.79
N ARG A 393 -13.71 3.56 -9.48
CA ARG A 393 -13.10 4.72 -8.83
C ARG A 393 -11.58 4.60 -8.82
N ALA A 394 -10.91 5.75 -8.76
CA ALA A 394 -9.47 5.76 -8.59
C ALA A 394 -9.08 5.04 -7.28
N MET A 395 -8.03 4.23 -7.31
CA MET A 395 -7.44 3.66 -6.09
C MET A 395 -7.08 4.80 -5.13
N GLY A 396 -7.54 4.71 -3.88
CA GLY A 396 -7.43 5.81 -2.90
C GLY A 396 -8.70 6.67 -2.74
N TYR A 397 -9.74 6.44 -3.54
CA TYR A 397 -11.00 7.19 -3.45
C TYR A 397 -11.65 7.09 -2.04
N PRO A 398 -12.04 8.20 -1.38
CA PRO A 398 -12.16 9.56 -1.93
C PRO A 398 -10.99 10.51 -1.59
N PHE A 399 -9.85 9.99 -1.12
CA PHE A 399 -8.75 10.80 -0.57
C PHE A 399 -7.58 11.04 -1.54
N ASP A 400 -7.61 10.41 -2.72
CA ASP A 400 -6.55 10.54 -3.74
C ASP A 400 -6.43 11.96 -4.29
N ARG A 401 -7.52 12.74 -4.31
CA ARG A 401 -7.53 14.13 -4.80
C ARG A 401 -7.38 15.17 -3.72
N SER A 402 -6.94 16.35 -4.13
CA SER A 402 -6.97 17.54 -3.30
C SER A 402 -8.42 17.98 -3.02
N THR A 403 -8.60 18.78 -1.96
CA THR A 403 -9.87 19.43 -1.64
C THR A 403 -9.75 20.95 -1.70
N PRO A 404 -10.87 21.67 -1.87
CA PRO A 404 -10.85 23.12 -1.79
C PRO A 404 -10.33 23.60 -0.42
N ALA A 405 -9.68 24.77 -0.40
CA ALA A 405 -9.11 25.34 0.83
C ALA A 405 -10.13 25.58 1.95
N THR A 406 -11.43 25.62 1.63
CA THR A 406 -12.53 25.72 2.59
C THR A 406 -12.72 24.45 3.43
N ILE A 407 -12.17 23.31 3.01
CA ILE A 407 -12.23 22.04 3.73
C ILE A 407 -10.96 21.92 4.59
N ALA A 408 -11.01 22.45 5.80
CA ALA A 408 -9.85 22.52 6.70
C ALA A 408 -9.71 21.27 7.57
N THR A 409 -10.83 20.65 7.95
CA THR A 409 -10.91 19.48 8.83
C THR A 409 -11.61 18.31 8.17
N LEU A 410 -11.41 17.08 8.70
CA LEU A 410 -12.16 15.91 8.28
C LEU A 410 -13.69 16.11 8.43
N GLN A 411 -14.11 16.86 9.46
CA GLN A 411 -15.53 17.14 9.67
C GLN A 411 -16.10 18.06 8.58
N ASP A 412 -15.33 19.01 8.07
CA ASP A 412 -15.75 19.86 6.94
C ASP A 412 -15.97 19.02 5.67
N PHE A 413 -15.14 17.99 5.47
CA PHE A 413 -15.28 17.06 4.34
C PHE A 413 -16.51 16.16 4.47
N ILE A 414 -16.81 15.70 5.69
CA ILE A 414 -17.92 14.78 5.98
C ILE A 414 -19.27 15.49 6.00
N SER A 415 -19.36 16.67 6.60
CA SER A 415 -20.64 17.35 6.87
C SER A 415 -21.57 17.52 5.65
N PRO A 416 -21.09 17.82 4.43
CA PRO A 416 -21.95 17.90 3.25
C PRO A 416 -22.32 16.54 2.63
N ASN A 417 -21.77 15.43 3.14
CA ASN A 417 -21.91 14.09 2.57
C ASN A 417 -22.51 13.13 3.62
N SER A 418 -23.85 12.97 3.63
CA SER A 418 -24.56 12.14 4.62
C SER A 418 -24.14 10.67 4.61
N ASN A 419 -23.62 10.19 3.48
CA ASN A 419 -23.11 8.84 3.28
C ASN A 419 -21.68 8.64 3.81
N MET A 420 -21.14 9.59 4.58
CA MET A 420 -19.83 9.51 5.21
C MET A 420 -19.95 9.68 6.73
N LYS A 421 -19.12 8.97 7.48
CA LYS A 421 -19.00 9.16 8.93
C LYS A 421 -17.60 8.82 9.41
N SER A 422 -17.14 9.55 10.42
CA SER A 422 -15.93 9.20 11.14
C SER A 422 -16.19 9.00 12.62
N ASN A 423 -15.27 8.31 13.28
CA ASN A 423 -15.25 8.13 14.72
C ASN A 423 -13.79 8.03 15.19
N THR A 424 -13.53 8.37 16.45
CA THR A 424 -12.20 8.22 17.04
C THR A 424 -12.01 6.80 17.56
N VAL A 425 -10.92 6.16 17.16
CA VAL A 425 -10.50 4.85 17.66
C VAL A 425 -9.15 4.95 18.35
N GLN A 426 -8.96 4.17 19.40
CA GLN A 426 -7.73 4.10 20.17
C GLN A 426 -6.97 2.81 19.83
N ILE A 427 -5.74 2.92 19.34
CA ILE A 427 -4.88 1.76 19.09
C ILE A 427 -3.86 1.64 20.21
N LYS A 428 -3.92 0.54 20.97
CA LYS A 428 -3.04 0.27 22.12
C LYS A 428 -2.13 -0.93 21.85
N PHE A 429 -0.83 -0.71 22.00
CA PHE A 429 0.19 -1.74 21.87
C PHE A 429 0.52 -2.35 23.23
N SER A 430 0.33 -3.66 23.35
CA SER A 430 0.78 -4.46 24.49
C SER A 430 2.15 -5.06 24.17
N ASN A 431 3.17 -4.73 24.97
CA ASN A 431 4.51 -5.31 24.83
C ASN A 431 4.58 -6.73 25.42
N THR A 432 3.74 -7.61 24.91
CA THR A 432 3.64 -9.02 25.30
C THR A 432 3.77 -9.89 24.06
N VAL A 433 4.44 -11.04 24.21
CA VAL A 433 4.59 -12.02 23.15
C VAL A 433 3.60 -13.15 23.37
N ILE A 434 2.73 -13.40 22.40
CA ILE A 434 1.75 -14.48 22.41
C ILE A 434 2.16 -15.51 21.36
N ALA A 435 2.22 -16.79 21.71
CA ALA A 435 2.48 -17.85 20.72
C ALA A 435 1.25 -18.01 19.81
N ARG A 436 1.49 -18.19 18.51
CA ARG A 436 0.44 -18.66 17.58
C ARG A 436 0.10 -20.11 17.95
N THR A 437 -1.15 -20.33 18.35
CA THR A 437 -1.73 -21.65 18.60
C THR A 437 -2.18 -22.31 17.32
#